data_AF-A0A914VAC8-F1
#
_entry.id   AF-A0A914VAC8-F1
#
_cell.length_a   1.000
_cell.length_b   1.000
_cell.length_c   1.000
_cell.angle_alpha   90.00
_cell.angle_beta   90.00
_cell.angle_gamma   90.00
#
_symmetry.space_group_name_H-M   'P 1'
#
loop_
_entity.id
_entity.type
_entity.pdbx_description
1 polymer ?
#
loop_
_entity_poly.entity_id
_entity_poly.type
_entity_poly.pdbx_seq_one_letter_code
_entity_poly.pdbx_strand_id
1 'polypeptide(L)'
;MSSMDDPIHDQRFYLTATLRRHLAKLGVRGCTFVQMLGDAVFIPAGAAHQVQNLFSCIKVAEDFVTPEGVVLSAQITNEFRYLTRQHQNHEDKLQLNNVVHFAVCEAVAALEAGAERVEADEPAK
;
A
#
# COMPACT_ATOMS: atom_id res chain seq x y z
N MET A 1 -16.17 -6.39 -27.70
CA MET A 1 -16.38 -5.85 -26.35
C MET A 1 -15.12 -5.09 -25.99
N SER A 2 -15.12 -3.78 -26.18
CA SER A 2 -13.94 -2.92 -26.04
C SER A 2 -13.57 -2.78 -24.57
N SER A 3 -12.30 -3.08 -24.25
CA SER A 3 -11.51 -2.61 -23.10
C SER A 3 -12.33 -1.83 -22.06
N MET A 4 -12.86 -2.52 -21.05
CA MET A 4 -13.47 -1.85 -19.89
C MET A 4 -12.37 -1.08 -19.17
N ASP A 5 -12.49 0.25 -19.16
CA ASP A 5 -11.77 1.11 -18.22
C ASP A 5 -12.08 0.62 -16.79
N ASP A 6 -11.04 0.40 -15.98
CA ASP A 6 -11.20 0.07 -14.57
C ASP A 6 -11.19 1.37 -13.77
N PRO A 7 -12.35 1.86 -13.29
CA PRO A 7 -12.43 3.19 -12.68
C PRO A 7 -11.60 3.34 -11.40
N ILE A 8 -11.22 2.23 -10.76
CA ILE A 8 -10.37 2.21 -9.56
C ILE A 8 -8.91 2.20 -9.97
N HIS A 9 -8.50 1.27 -10.84
CA HIS A 9 -7.10 1.12 -11.23
C HIS A 9 -6.62 2.15 -12.25
N ASP A 10 -7.51 2.78 -13.03
CA ASP A 10 -7.18 3.87 -13.95
C ASP A 10 -6.98 5.21 -13.24
N GLN A 11 -7.54 5.38 -12.03
CA GLN A 11 -7.42 6.61 -11.21
C GLN A 11 -7.80 7.91 -11.94
N ARG A 12 -8.71 7.84 -12.93
CA ARG A 12 -9.12 8.99 -13.77
C ARG A 12 -10.24 9.85 -13.18
N PHE A 13 -10.90 9.37 -12.12
CA PHE A 13 -12.10 9.99 -11.58
C PHE A 13 -11.86 10.64 -10.22
N TYR A 14 -12.32 11.88 -10.06
CA TYR A 14 -12.46 12.51 -8.76
C TYR A 14 -13.93 12.43 -8.29
N LEU A 15 -14.18 11.80 -7.14
CA LEU A 15 -15.53 11.68 -6.59
C LEU A 15 -16.00 13.04 -6.08
N THR A 16 -16.94 13.66 -6.81
CA THR A 16 -17.58 14.92 -6.42
C THR A 16 -18.47 14.75 -5.19
N ALA A 17 -18.90 15.87 -4.58
CA ALA A 17 -19.84 15.83 -3.45
C ALA A 17 -21.16 15.11 -3.78
N THR A 18 -21.63 15.19 -5.04
CA THR A 18 -22.83 14.46 -5.49
C THR A 18 -22.57 12.95 -5.59
N LEU A 19 -21.43 12.54 -6.15
CA LEU A 19 -21.06 11.13 -6.24
C LEU A 19 -20.83 10.52 -4.85
N ARG A 20 -20.14 11.22 -3.94
CA ARG A 20 -19.94 10.76 -2.55
C ARG A 20 -21.26 10.59 -1.80
N ARG A 21 -22.22 11.51 -1.99
CA ARG A 21 -23.58 11.37 -1.42
C ARG A 21 -24.34 10.17 -1.99
N HIS A 22 -24.14 9.86 -3.27
CA HIS A 22 -24.74 8.68 -3.89
C HIS A 22 -24.13 7.38 -3.33
N LEU A 23 -22.80 7.30 -3.26
CA LEU A 23 -22.07 6.18 -2.68
C LEU A 23 -22.44 5.94 -1.20
N ALA A 24 -22.63 7.02 -0.42
CA ALA A 24 -23.11 6.91 0.95
C ALA A 24 -24.47 6.22 1.08
N LYS A 25 -25.39 6.43 0.12
CA LYS A 25 -26.69 5.72 0.09
C LYS A 25 -26.53 4.23 -0.23
N LEU A 26 -25.42 3.84 -0.86
CA LEU A 26 -25.06 2.44 -1.13
C LEU A 26 -24.24 1.82 0.00
N GLY A 27 -24.07 2.52 1.14
CA GLY A 27 -23.33 2.04 2.31
C GLY A 27 -21.82 2.30 2.26
N VAL A 28 -21.30 2.93 1.19
CA VAL A 28 -19.88 3.28 1.09
C VAL A 28 -19.62 4.55 1.89
N ARG A 29 -18.84 4.44 2.97
CA ARG A 29 -18.47 5.55 3.84
C ARG A 29 -17.06 6.03 3.54
N GLY A 30 -16.89 7.33 3.35
CA GLY A 30 -15.58 7.97 3.23
C GLY A 30 -15.27 8.84 4.45
N CYS A 31 -13.98 8.99 4.74
CA CYS A 31 -13.48 9.99 5.69
C CYS A 31 -12.91 11.18 4.92
N THR A 32 -12.97 12.38 5.48
CA THR A 32 -12.34 13.58 4.90
C THR A 32 -11.61 14.32 6.01
N PHE A 33 -10.36 14.69 5.74
CA PHE A 33 -9.53 15.49 6.63
C PHE A 33 -8.74 16.50 5.80
N VAL A 34 -8.25 17.55 6.45
CA VAL A 34 -7.37 18.55 5.85
C VAL A 34 -5.95 18.24 6.31
N GLN A 35 -5.03 18.10 5.35
CA GLN A 35 -3.60 17.98 5.63
C GLN A 35 -2.99 19.40 5.63
N MET A 36 -2.30 19.76 6.72
CA MET A 36 -1.60 21.04 6.86
C MET A 36 -0.11 20.89 6.58
N LEU A 37 0.60 22.02 6.48
CA LEU A 37 2.05 22.03 6.35
C LEU A 37 2.69 21.34 7.57
N GLY A 38 3.53 20.34 7.31
CA GLY A 38 4.21 19.56 8.35
C GLY A 38 3.49 18.28 8.77
N ASP A 39 2.23 18.08 8.36
CA ASP A 39 1.49 16.86 8.67
C ASP A 39 2.00 15.67 7.83
N ALA A 40 2.21 14.54 8.52
CA ALA A 40 2.40 13.23 7.90
C ALA A 40 1.07 12.46 7.92
N VAL A 41 0.72 11.87 6.78
CA VAL A 41 -0.52 11.12 6.61
C VAL A 41 -0.16 9.68 6.23
N PHE A 42 -0.58 8.73 7.04
CA PHE A 42 -0.40 7.31 6.77
C PHE A 42 -1.66 6.74 6.11
N ILE A 43 -1.51 6.20 4.90
CA ILE A 43 -2.59 5.54 4.18
C ILE A 43 -2.28 4.04 4.14
N PRO A 44 -3.13 3.18 4.75
CA PRO A 44 -2.89 1.75 4.76
C PRO A 44 -3.10 1.13 3.37
N ALA A 45 -2.48 -0.03 3.14
CA ALA A 45 -2.67 -0.81 1.91
C ALA A 45 -4.17 -1.02 1.62
N GLY A 46 -4.57 -0.86 0.36
CA GLY A 46 -5.95 -1.04 -0.08
C GLY A 46 -6.92 0.09 0.27
N ALA A 47 -6.51 1.11 1.03
CA ALA A 47 -7.36 2.26 1.28
C ALA A 47 -7.43 3.20 0.06
N ALA A 48 -8.51 3.08 -0.70
CA ALA A 48 -8.82 3.99 -1.80
C ALA A 48 -8.96 5.43 -1.26
N HIS A 49 -8.25 6.37 -1.88
CA HIS A 49 -8.23 7.76 -1.46
C HIS A 49 -8.10 8.70 -2.67
N GLN A 50 -8.54 9.95 -2.49
CA GLN A 50 -8.39 11.02 -3.47
C GLN A 50 -7.93 12.28 -2.77
N VAL A 51 -7.18 13.13 -3.47
CA VAL A 51 -6.59 14.34 -2.91
C VAL A 51 -7.00 15.55 -3.76
N GLN A 52 -7.32 16.66 -3.09
CA GLN A 52 -7.55 17.94 -3.73
C GLN A 52 -6.71 19.01 -3.03
N ASN A 53 -5.84 19.66 -3.79
CA ASN A 53 -5.04 20.78 -3.29
C ASN A 53 -5.94 22.01 -3.17
N LEU A 54 -6.09 22.55 -1.95
CA LEU A 54 -6.85 23.77 -1.68
C LEU A 54 -6.03 25.05 -1.97
N PHE A 55 -4.71 24.92 -1.94
CA PHE A 55 -3.72 25.95 -2.26
C PHE A 55 -2.61 25.34 -3.11
N SER A 56 -1.64 26.15 -3.55
CA SER A 56 -0.41 25.61 -4.14
C SER A 56 0.36 24.81 -3.09
N CYS A 57 0.61 23.52 -3.36
CA CYS A 57 1.22 22.59 -2.43
C CYS A 57 2.30 21.74 -3.13
N ILE A 58 3.35 21.38 -2.39
CA ILE A 58 4.31 20.33 -2.77
C ILE A 58 4.18 19.23 -1.72
N LYS A 59 4.09 17.97 -2.15
CA LYS A 59 4.09 16.81 -1.26
C LYS A 59 5.23 15.85 -1.62
N VAL A 60 5.70 15.13 -0.62
CA VAL A 60 6.54 13.93 -0.78
C VAL A 60 5.73 12.76 -0.23
N ALA A 61 5.75 11.63 -0.93
CA ALA A 61 5.10 10.40 -0.52
C ALA A 61 6.08 9.26 -0.78
N GLU A 62 6.09 8.28 0.12
CA GLU A 62 6.90 7.08 0.01
C GLU A 62 6.02 5.88 0.35
N ASP A 63 6.08 4.85 -0.49
CA ASP A 63 5.36 3.60 -0.27
C ASP A 63 6.23 2.67 0.59
N PHE A 64 5.61 1.96 1.52
CA PHE A 64 6.31 1.01 2.38
C PHE A 64 5.45 -0.23 2.64
N VAL A 65 6.10 -1.34 3.05
CA VAL A 65 5.43 -2.60 3.38
C VAL A 65 5.58 -2.86 4.87
N THR A 66 4.46 -3.17 5.54
CA THR A 66 4.47 -3.64 6.92
C THR A 66 4.07 -5.11 7.00
N PRO A 67 4.45 -5.84 8.08
CA PRO A 67 3.99 -7.20 8.30
C PRO A 67 2.45 -7.34 8.28
N GLU A 68 1.73 -6.38 8.85
CA GLU A 68 0.26 -6.38 8.88
C GLU A 68 -0.37 -6.15 7.51
N GLY A 69 0.31 -5.39 6.64
CA GLY A 69 -0.18 -5.05 5.31
C GLY A 69 0.22 -6.04 4.21
N VAL A 70 1.22 -6.90 4.42
CA VAL A 70 1.86 -7.68 3.35
C VAL A 70 0.90 -8.57 2.56
N VAL A 71 -0.07 -9.18 3.25
CA VAL A 71 -1.07 -10.07 2.61
C VAL A 71 -1.98 -9.27 1.68
N LEU A 72 -2.46 -8.11 2.15
CA LEU A 72 -3.32 -7.24 1.36
C LEU A 72 -2.54 -6.60 0.21
N SER A 73 -1.30 -6.18 0.44
CA SER A 73 -0.40 -5.71 -0.62
C SER A 73 -0.21 -6.78 -1.70
N ALA A 74 -0.04 -8.04 -1.33
CA ALA A 74 0.09 -9.14 -2.30
C ALA A 74 -1.19 -9.38 -3.11
N GLN A 75 -2.37 -9.24 -2.48
CA GLN A 75 -3.65 -9.34 -3.17
C GLN A 75 -3.79 -8.21 -4.21
N ILE A 76 -3.51 -6.96 -3.84
CA ILE A 76 -3.59 -5.81 -4.73
C ILE A 76 -2.55 -5.91 -5.85
N THR A 77 -1.31 -6.33 -5.55
CA THR A 77 -0.30 -6.63 -6.58
C THR A 77 -0.77 -7.70 -7.57
N ASN A 78 -1.52 -8.71 -7.11
CA ASN A 78 -2.12 -9.71 -7.99
C ASN A 78 -3.27 -9.15 -8.84
N GLU A 79 -4.09 -8.24 -8.31
CA GLU A 79 -5.16 -7.56 -9.08
C GLU A 79 -4.58 -6.84 -10.30
N PHE A 80 -3.45 -6.13 -10.14
CA PHE A 80 -2.78 -5.45 -11.26
C PHE A 80 -2.32 -6.40 -12.38
N ARG A 81 -2.06 -7.68 -12.07
CA ARG A 81 -1.68 -8.69 -13.09
C ARG A 81 -2.82 -9.03 -14.03
N TYR A 82 -4.07 -8.84 -13.61
CA TYR A 82 -5.25 -9.05 -14.45
C TYR A 82 -5.56 -7.86 -15.36
N LEU A 83 -4.92 -6.70 -15.13
CA LEU A 83 -4.98 -5.58 -16.07
C LEU A 83 -4.24 -5.92 -17.37
N THR A 84 -4.68 -5.31 -18.47
CA THR A 84 -4.02 -5.53 -19.77
C THR A 84 -2.54 -5.13 -19.69
N ARG A 85 -1.66 -5.85 -20.40
CA ARG A 85 -0.21 -5.58 -20.39
C ARG A 85 0.17 -4.15 -20.83
N GLN A 86 -0.75 -3.45 -21.50
CA GLN A 86 -0.58 -2.06 -21.94
C GLN A 86 -1.10 -1.04 -20.90
N HIS A 87 -1.70 -1.50 -19.80
CA HIS A 87 -2.17 -0.64 -18.72
C HIS A 87 -0.99 -0.03 -17.97
N GLN A 88 -1.01 1.28 -17.75
CA GLN A 88 0.10 2.04 -17.13
C GLN A 88 0.44 1.62 -15.68
N ASN A 89 -0.41 0.79 -15.07
CA ASN A 89 -0.31 0.31 -13.69
C ASN A 89 -0.06 -1.22 -13.61
N HIS A 90 0.29 -1.84 -14.73
CA HIS A 90 0.60 -3.28 -14.78
C HIS A 90 1.94 -3.63 -14.10
N GLU A 91 2.85 -2.67 -13.97
CA GLU A 91 4.19 -2.88 -13.40
C GLU A 91 4.16 -2.89 -11.86
N ASP A 92 4.85 -3.86 -11.26
CA ASP A 92 5.04 -3.96 -9.81
C ASP A 92 6.03 -2.89 -9.33
N LYS A 93 5.54 -1.68 -9.07
CA LYS A 93 6.36 -0.56 -8.58
C LYS A 93 6.85 -0.77 -7.16
N LEU A 94 6.08 -1.50 -6.34
CA LEU A 94 6.40 -1.77 -4.93
C LEU A 94 7.50 -2.82 -4.78
N GLN A 95 7.71 -3.66 -5.80
CA GLN A 95 8.68 -4.77 -5.78
C GLN A 95 8.44 -5.68 -4.57
N LEU A 96 7.17 -5.99 -4.30
CA LEU A 96 6.73 -6.62 -3.06
C LEU A 96 7.48 -7.92 -2.75
N ASN A 97 7.71 -8.75 -3.77
CA ASN A 97 8.44 -10.01 -3.62
C ASN A 97 9.88 -9.79 -3.13
N ASN A 98 10.56 -8.73 -3.61
CA ASN A 98 11.92 -8.42 -3.18
C ASN A 98 11.92 -7.94 -1.73
N VAL A 99 10.99 -7.07 -1.36
CA VAL A 99 10.85 -6.57 0.02
C VAL A 99 10.65 -7.74 0.98
N VAL A 100 9.72 -8.65 0.66
CA VAL A 100 9.46 -9.84 1.49
C VAL A 100 10.68 -10.77 1.54
N HIS A 101 11.34 -11.01 0.41
CA HIS A 101 12.53 -11.84 0.36
C HIS A 101 13.63 -11.33 1.30
N PHE A 102 14.01 -10.06 1.17
CA PHE A 102 15.04 -9.47 2.01
C PHE A 102 14.62 -9.39 3.48
N ALA A 103 13.35 -9.07 3.77
CA ALA A 103 12.85 -9.07 5.15
C ALA A 103 12.96 -10.47 5.81
N VAL A 104 12.68 -11.54 5.07
CA VAL A 104 12.83 -12.92 5.57
C VAL A 104 14.30 -13.28 5.75
N CYS A 105 15.17 -12.93 4.80
CA CYS A 105 16.61 -13.17 4.94
C CYS A 105 17.19 -12.51 6.21
N GLU A 106 16.83 -11.25 6.45
CA GLU A 106 17.25 -10.52 7.66
C GLU A 106 16.69 -11.15 8.94
N ALA A 107 15.42 -11.57 8.94
CA ALA A 107 14.81 -12.23 10.08
C ALA A 107 15.49 -13.57 10.41
N VAL A 108 15.81 -14.39 9.41
CA VAL A 108 16.54 -15.66 9.58
C VAL A 108 17.93 -15.40 10.14
N ALA A 109 18.69 -14.47 9.56
CA ALA A 109 20.03 -14.14 10.04
C ALA A 109 20.02 -13.63 11.50
N ALA A 110 19.02 -12.84 11.88
CA ALA A 110 18.85 -12.36 13.25
C ALA A 110 18.56 -13.51 14.24
N LEU A 111 17.77 -14.50 13.84
CA LEU A 111 17.45 -15.67 14.66
C LEU A 111 18.66 -16.59 14.84
N GLU A 112 19.41 -16.84 13.77
CA GLU A 112 20.64 -17.66 13.81
C GLU A 112 21.69 -17.02 14.74
N ALA A 113 21.95 -15.71 14.57
CA ALA A 113 22.86 -14.97 15.47
C ALA A 113 22.34 -14.87 16.91
N GLY A 114 21.03 -15.05 17.14
CA GLY A 114 20.44 -15.15 18.46
C GLY A 114 20.66 -16.52 19.10
N ALA A 115 20.50 -17.60 18.33
CA ALA A 115 20.70 -18.97 18.79
C ALA A 115 22.16 -19.22 19.21
N GLU A 116 23.13 -18.75 18.41
CA GLU A 116 24.56 -18.84 18.73
C GLU A 116 24.92 -18.11 20.04
N ARG A 117 24.23 -17.00 20.35
CA ARG A 117 24.41 -16.27 21.61
C ARG A 117 23.83 -17.01 22.82
N VAL A 118 22.72 -17.73 22.65
CA VAL A 118 22.12 -18.53 23.72
C VAL A 118 23.00 -19.74 24.05
N GLU A 119 23.55 -20.42 23.04
CA GLU A 119 24.49 -21.54 23.26
C GLU A 119 25.80 -21.09 23.91
N ALA A 120 26.29 -19.88 23.59
CA ALA A 120 27.50 -19.33 24.19
C ALA A 120 27.35 -18.91 25.66
N ASP A 121 26.12 -18.62 26.12
CA ASP A 121 25.82 -18.14 27.48
C ASP A 121 25.32 -19.29 28.41
N GLU A 122 25.24 -20.52 27.91
CA GLU A 122 24.88 -21.70 28.71
C GLU A 122 26.08 -22.10 29.61
N PRO A 123 25.93 -22.16 30.95
CA PRO A 123 27.06 -22.41 31.83
C PRO A 123 27.63 -23.82 31.61
N ALA A 124 28.94 -23.90 31.41
CA ALA A 124 29.67 -25.15 31.29
C ALA A 124 29.38 -26.05 32.51
N LYS A 125 28.92 -27.28 32.22
CA LYS A 125 28.57 -28.30 33.21
C LYS A 125 29.78 -28.82 33.97
#